data_AF-A0A962JL38-F1
#
_entry.id   AF-A0A962JL38-F1
#
_cell.length_a   1.000
_cell.length_b   1.000
_cell.length_c   1.000
_cell.angle_alpha   90.00
_cell.angle_beta   90.00
_cell.angle_gamma   90.00
#
_symmetry.space_group_name_H-M   'P 1'
#
loop_
_entity.id
_entity.type
_entity.pdbx_description
1 polymer ?
#
loop_
_entity_poly.entity_id
_entity_poly.type
_entity_poly.pdbx_seq_one_letter_code
_entity_poly.pdbx_strand_id
1 'polypeptide(L)'
;SMATESERDLISKRTMEALRFKKAQGMTLGRPKGIGKSKLDIFRPEIESLLANGATQKFIARRYHTTEANLHHWLKKHGLKKEKPKMA
;
A
#
# COMPACT_ATOMS: atom_id res chain seq x y z
N SER A 1 -11.38 10.94 36.86
CA SER A 1 -12.45 10.32 37.66
C SER A 1 -12.45 8.82 37.42
N MET A 2 -12.42 7.99 38.46
CA MET A 2 -12.30 6.52 38.37
C MET A 2 -13.42 5.84 37.53
N ALA A 3 -14.60 6.48 37.47
CA ALA A 3 -15.70 6.05 36.62
C ALA A 3 -15.35 6.12 35.12
N THR A 4 -14.65 7.17 34.68
CA THR A 4 -14.26 7.37 33.27
C THR A 4 -13.22 6.33 32.81
N GLU A 5 -12.36 5.87 33.73
CA GLU A 5 -11.39 4.81 33.44
C GLU A 5 -12.07 3.45 33.30
N SER A 6 -13.03 3.17 34.18
CA SER A 6 -13.84 1.94 34.14
C SER A 6 -14.67 1.81 32.86
N GLU A 7 -15.22 2.91 32.36
CA GLU A 7 -15.95 2.94 31.09
C GLU A 7 -15.05 2.63 29.88
N ARG A 8 -13.84 3.20 29.85
CA ARG A 8 -12.85 2.92 28.78
C ARG A 8 -12.46 1.45 28.76
N ASP A 9 -12.28 0.85 29.94
CA ASP A 9 -11.96 -0.57 30.06
C ASP A 9 -13.10 -1.45 29.57
N LEU A 10 -14.35 -1.10 29.88
CA LEU A 10 -15.53 -1.82 29.41
C LEU A 10 -15.65 -1.78 27.87
N ILE A 11 -15.41 -0.60 27.27
CA ILE A 11 -15.43 -0.41 25.80
C ILE A 11 -14.31 -1.23 25.14
N SER A 12 -13.12 -1.22 25.73
CA SER A 12 -11.96 -1.96 25.24
C SER A 12 -12.23 -3.48 25.24
N LYS A 13 -12.72 -4.02 26.37
CA LYS A 13 -13.09 -5.43 26.51
C LYS A 13 -14.13 -5.85 25.48
N ARG A 14 -15.22 -5.08 25.35
CA ARG A 14 -16.28 -5.35 24.35
C ARG A 14 -15.73 -5.38 22.92
N THR A 15 -14.85 -4.45 22.58
CA THR A 15 -14.26 -4.36 21.24
C THR A 15 -13.36 -5.56 20.95
N MET A 16 -12.53 -5.95 21.93
CA MET A 16 -11.67 -7.14 21.80
C MET A 16 -12.49 -8.42 21.64
N GLU A 17 -13.57 -8.59 22.40
CA GLU A 17 -14.46 -9.75 22.28
C GLU A 17 -15.14 -9.82 20.91
N ALA A 18 -15.64 -8.68 20.41
CA ALA A 18 -16.22 -8.60 19.07
C ALA A 18 -15.20 -8.94 17.96
N LEU A 19 -13.96 -8.47 18.09
CA LEU A 19 -12.87 -8.80 17.16
C LEU A 19 -12.51 -10.29 17.24
N ARG A 20 -12.41 -10.86 18.45
CA ARG A 20 -12.15 -12.30 18.66
C ARG A 20 -13.24 -13.15 18.00
N PHE A 21 -14.51 -12.80 18.20
CA PHE A 21 -15.63 -13.48 17.57
C PHE A 21 -15.54 -13.44 16.05
N LYS A 22 -15.31 -12.26 15.44
CA LYS A 22 -15.13 -12.12 13.98
C LYS A 22 -13.98 -12.96 13.45
N LYS A 23 -12.84 -12.99 14.17
CA LYS A 23 -11.69 -13.82 13.81
C LYS A 23 -12.03 -15.32 13.88
N ALA A 24 -12.78 -15.75 14.90
CA ALA A 24 -13.23 -17.14 15.05
C ALA A 24 -14.22 -17.57 13.94
N GLN A 25 -15.02 -16.63 13.43
CA GLN A 25 -15.87 -16.83 12.25
C GLN A 25 -15.09 -16.83 10.93
N GLY A 26 -13.75 -16.80 10.97
CA GLY A 26 -12.90 -16.82 9.78
C GLY A 26 -12.78 -15.48 9.04
N MET A 27 -13.32 -14.39 9.59
CA MET A 27 -13.14 -13.07 8.98
C MET A 27 -11.70 -12.58 9.19
N THR A 28 -11.06 -12.13 8.10
CA THR A 28 -9.74 -11.50 8.18
C THR A 28 -9.86 -10.10 8.78
N LEU A 29 -9.20 -9.87 9.91
CA LEU A 29 -9.09 -8.54 10.51
C LEU A 29 -7.89 -7.79 9.93
N GLY A 30 -8.05 -6.49 9.70
CA GLY A 30 -6.99 -5.61 9.21
C GLY A 30 -6.89 -5.54 7.68
N ARG A 31 -5.68 -5.29 7.17
CA ARG A 31 -5.45 -5.09 5.73
C ARG A 31 -5.72 -6.40 4.98
N PRO A 32 -6.51 -6.36 3.87
CA PRO A 32 -6.75 -7.56 3.07
C PRO A 32 -5.44 -8.17 2.59
N LYS A 33 -5.37 -9.50 2.63
CA LYS A 33 -4.19 -10.25 2.23
C LYS A 33 -3.99 -10.14 0.72
N GLY A 34 -2.76 -9.85 0.30
CA GLY A 34 -2.36 -9.88 -1.10
C GLY A 34 -2.17 -8.50 -1.74
N ILE A 35 -1.92 -8.55 -3.04
CA ILE A 35 -1.54 -7.39 -3.83
C ILE A 35 -2.82 -6.71 -4.32
N GLY A 36 -3.18 -5.60 -3.67
CA GLY A 36 -4.32 -4.78 -4.07
C GLY A 36 -4.10 -4.03 -5.38
N LYS A 37 -5.19 -3.39 -5.85
CA LYS A 37 -5.13 -2.40 -6.93
C LYS A 37 -4.32 -1.19 -6.46
N SER A 38 -3.40 -0.74 -7.29
CA SER A 38 -2.62 0.47 -7.07
C SER A 38 -3.30 1.65 -7.76
N LYS A 39 -3.19 2.83 -7.17
CA LYS A 39 -3.57 4.09 -7.84
C LYS A 39 -2.81 4.32 -9.15
N LEU A 40 -1.62 3.71 -9.29
CA LEU A 40 -0.78 3.81 -10.48
C LEU A 40 -1.26 2.91 -11.62
N ASP A 41 -2.14 1.93 -11.35
CA ASP A 41 -2.61 0.99 -12.39
C ASP A 41 -3.37 1.72 -13.51
N ILE A 42 -4.06 2.83 -13.20
CA ILE A 42 -4.79 3.67 -14.16
C ILE A 42 -3.82 4.40 -15.11
N PHE A 43 -2.64 4.77 -14.60
CA PHE A 43 -1.65 5.55 -15.34
C PHE A 43 -0.57 4.69 -16.00
N ARG A 44 -0.78 3.37 -16.06
CA ARG A 44 0.22 2.44 -16.57
C ARG A 44 0.78 2.81 -17.96
N PRO A 45 -0.05 3.11 -18.99
CA PRO A 45 0.47 3.46 -20.31
C PRO A 45 1.31 4.75 -20.32
N GLU A 46 0.95 5.71 -19.47
CA GLU A 46 1.68 6.98 -19.34
C GLU A 46 3.01 6.76 -18.61
N ILE A 47 3.02 5.95 -17.54
CA ILE A 47 4.24 5.59 -16.80
C ILE A 47 5.21 4.82 -17.71
N GLU A 48 4.72 3.89 -18.53
CA GLU A 48 5.52 3.16 -19.52
C GLU A 48 6.14 4.12 -20.55
N SER A 49 5.35 5.06 -21.08
CA SER A 49 5.84 6.10 -22.00
C SER A 49 6.89 7.00 -21.35
N LEU A 50 6.67 7.43 -20.10
CA LEU A 50 7.63 8.24 -19.35
C LEU A 50 8.96 7.50 -19.12
N LEU A 51 8.89 6.21 -18.80
CA LEU A 51 10.09 5.37 -18.65
C LEU A 51 10.84 5.24 -19.98
N ALA A 52 10.13 5.00 -21.08
CA ALA A 52 10.71 4.91 -22.43
C ALA A 52 11.40 6.22 -22.83
N ASN A 53 10.80 7.36 -22.50
CA ASN A 53 11.35 8.70 -22.74
C ASN A 53 12.53 9.09 -21.82
N GLY A 54 13.05 8.15 -21.02
CA GLY A 54 14.22 8.43 -20.18
C GLY A 54 13.90 9.02 -18.81
N ALA A 55 12.63 9.25 -18.45
CA ALA A 55 12.29 9.85 -17.16
C ALA A 55 12.79 9.00 -15.98
N THR A 56 13.22 9.70 -14.93
CA THR A 56 13.70 9.07 -13.70
C THR A 56 12.54 8.62 -12.82
N GLN A 57 12.73 7.56 -12.02
CA GLN A 57 11.71 7.11 -11.07
C GLN A 57 11.33 8.21 -10.08
N LYS A 58 12.29 9.05 -9.66
CA LYS A 58 12.05 10.21 -8.79
C LYS A 58 11.09 11.23 -9.42
N PHE A 59 11.26 11.54 -10.71
CA PHE A 59 10.36 12.43 -11.43
C PHE A 59 8.95 11.85 -11.53
N ILE A 60 8.84 10.58 -11.94
CA ILE A 60 7.55 9.88 -12.07
C ILE A 60 6.85 9.81 -10.70
N ALA A 61 7.58 9.50 -9.64
CA ALA A 61 7.04 9.41 -8.29
C ALA A 61 6.45 10.75 -7.82
N ARG A 62 7.16 11.85 -8.06
CA ARG A 62 6.67 13.21 -7.78
C ARG A 62 5.42 13.55 -8.59
N ARG A 63 5.41 13.24 -9.90
CA ARG A 63 4.28 13.49 -10.81
C ARG A 63 2.99 12.83 -10.35
N TYR A 64 3.05 11.59 -9.86
CA TYR A 64 1.86 10.84 -9.38
C TYR A 64 1.66 10.90 -7.85
N HIS A 65 2.32 11.85 -7.18
CA HIS A 65 2.26 12.05 -5.73
C HIS A 65 2.44 10.73 -4.95
N THR A 66 3.45 9.95 -5.32
CA THR A 66 3.79 8.68 -4.69
C THR A 66 5.24 8.72 -4.19
N THR A 67 5.58 7.83 -3.27
CA THR A 67 6.97 7.63 -2.88
C THR A 67 7.71 6.85 -3.96
N GLU A 68 9.04 7.07 -4.05
CA GLU A 68 9.92 6.32 -4.94
C GLU A 68 9.87 4.82 -4.64
N ALA A 69 9.77 4.45 -3.36
CA ALA A 69 9.62 3.06 -2.93
C ALA A 69 8.32 2.41 -3.44
N ASN A 70 7.19 3.12 -3.36
CA ASN A 70 5.92 2.60 -3.87
C ASN A 70 5.96 2.46 -5.40
N LEU A 71 6.54 3.42 -6.12
CA LEU A 71 6.73 3.32 -7.57
C LEU A 71 7.65 2.15 -7.91
N HIS A 72 8.77 1.99 -7.20
CA HIS A 72 9.71 0.88 -7.42
C HIS A 72 9.04 -0.48 -7.23
N HIS A 73 8.27 -0.66 -6.15
CA HIS A 73 7.50 -1.89 -5.91
C HIS A 73 6.47 -2.14 -7.01
N TRP A 74 5.79 -1.08 -7.47
CA TRP A 74 4.83 -1.16 -8.55
C TRP A 74 5.50 -1.55 -9.88
N LEU A 75 6.67 -1.00 -10.21
CA LEU A 75 7.44 -1.38 -11.39
C LEU A 75 7.92 -2.83 -11.33
N LYS A 76 8.41 -3.27 -10.17
CA LYS A 76 8.81 -4.68 -9.95
C LYS A 76 7.63 -5.63 -10.12
N LYS A 77 6.44 -5.24 -9.62
CA LYS A 77 5.19 -6.01 -9.77
C LYS A 77 4.81 -6.18 -11.24
N HIS A 78 4.97 -5.14 -12.06
CA HIS A 78 4.58 -5.15 -13.47
C HIS A 78 5.69 -5.54 -14.44
N GLY A 79 6.87 -5.94 -13.94
CA GLY A 79 8.01 -6.36 -14.78
C GLY A 79 8.69 -5.21 -15.53
N LEU A 80 8.41 -3.95 -15.19
CA LEU A 80 8.86 -2.75 -15.90
C LEU A 80 10.26 -2.27 -15.46
N LYS A 81 11.19 -3.21 -15.19
CA LYS A 81 12.55 -2.83 -14.81
C LYS A 81 13.29 -2.24 -16.01
N LYS A 82 13.71 -0.98 -15.90
CA LYS A 82 14.79 -0.45 -16.75
C LYS A 82 16.04 -1.28 -16.49
N GLU A 83 16.55 -1.97 -17.51
CA GLU A 83 17.95 -2.42 -17.48
C GLU A 83 18.83 -1.17 -17.29
N LYS A 84 19.83 -1.28 -16.42
CA LYS A 84 20.83 -0.22 -16.34
C LYS A 84 21.54 -0.20 -17.70
N PRO A 85 21.71 0.97 -18.36
CA PRO A 85 22.62 1.03 -19.49
C PRO A 85 23.98 0.52 -18.99
N LYS A 86 24.54 -0.47 -19.69
CA LYS A 86 25.92 -0.90 -19.47
C LYS A 86 26.78 0.34 -19.65
N MET A 87 27.29 0.88 -18.54
CA MET A 87 28.32 1.91 -18.61
C MET A 87 29.55 1.19 -19.16
N ALA A 88 29.91 1.53 -20.40
CA ALA A 88 31.17 1.17 -21.03
C ALA A 88 32.31 1.94 -20.37
#